data_AF-A0A428NUI7-F1
#
_entry.id   AF-A0A428NUI7-F1
#
_cell.length_a   1.000
_cell.length_b   1.000
_cell.length_c   1.000
_cell.angle_alpha   90.00
_cell.angle_beta   90.00
_cell.angle_gamma   90.00
#
_symmetry.space_group_name_H-M   'P 1'
#
loop_
_entity.id
_entity.type
_entity.pdbx_description
1 polymer ?
#
loop_
_entity_poly.entity_id
_entity_poly.type
_entity_poly.pdbx_seq_one_letter_code
_entity_poly.pdbx_strand_id
1 'polypeptide(L)'
;MAKMGNWRDNKDVEVELDGIGGVNILVKADVHRSGINFPCYAFENQAETEGFAKMAKRAGYDVIGLPNYIVWHYDTQEKGNK
;
A
#
# COMPACT_ATOMS: atom_id res chain seq x y z
N MET A 1 -3.85 -9.91 0.67
CA MET A 1 -4.01 -9.12 -0.57
C MET A 1 -5.48 -8.94 -0.89
N ALA A 2 -5.89 -7.70 -1.19
CA ALA A 2 -7.27 -7.39 -1.55
C ALA A 2 -7.62 -7.97 -2.94
N LYS A 3 -8.69 -8.76 -3.01
CA LYS A 3 -9.23 -9.33 -4.27
C LYS A 3 -10.48 -8.59 -4.76
N MET A 4 -10.77 -7.44 -4.16
CA MET A 4 -11.93 -6.63 -4.49
C MET A 4 -11.64 -5.72 -5.68
N GLY A 5 -12.70 -5.31 -6.37
CA GLY A 5 -12.68 -4.27 -7.38
C GLY A 5 -12.77 -4.76 -8.82
N ASN A 6 -13.22 -3.87 -9.68
CA ASN A 6 -13.43 -4.11 -11.11
C ASN A 6 -13.11 -2.81 -11.87
N TRP A 7 -12.25 -2.89 -12.87
CA TRP A 7 -11.82 -1.73 -13.67
C TRP A 7 -12.95 -1.07 -14.48
N ARG A 8 -14.11 -1.73 -14.60
CA ARG A 8 -15.31 -1.18 -15.25
C ARG A 8 -16.16 -0.32 -14.31
N ASP A 9 -15.94 -0.42 -13.00
CA ASP A 9 -16.70 0.31 -12.00
C ASP A 9 -16.05 1.70 -11.74
N ASN A 10 -16.67 2.51 -10.88
CA ASN A 10 -16.14 3.83 -10.56
C ASN A 10 -14.76 3.73 -9.89
N LYS A 11 -13.73 4.29 -10.54
CA LYS A 11 -12.33 4.27 -10.08
C LYS A 11 -12.07 5.11 -8.83
N ASP A 12 -12.94 6.08 -8.53
CA ASP A 12 -12.78 7.03 -7.42
C ASP A 12 -13.42 6.50 -6.11
N VAL A 13 -13.80 5.23 -6.08
CA VAL A 13 -14.20 4.56 -4.84
C VAL A 13 -12.98 4.42 -3.95
N GLU A 14 -13.10 4.89 -2.71
CA GLU A 14 -12.03 4.85 -1.70
C GLU A 14 -12.36 3.82 -0.63
N VAL A 15 -11.33 3.10 -0.18
CA VAL A 15 -11.41 2.20 0.98
C VAL A 15 -10.26 2.47 1.93
N GLU A 16 -10.55 2.45 3.22
CA GLU A 16 -9.50 2.59 4.24
C GLU A 16 -8.69 1.28 4.33
N LEU A 17 -7.37 1.41 4.46
CA LEU A 17 -6.43 0.29 4.54
C LEU A 17 -5.61 0.35 5.82
N ASP A 18 -5.24 -0.81 6.35
CA ASP A 18 -4.33 -0.94 7.50
C ASP A 18 -2.90 -1.35 7.13
N GLY A 19 -2.69 -1.72 5.86
CA GLY A 19 -1.43 -2.20 5.30
C GLY A 19 -1.42 -1.99 3.78
N ILE A 20 -0.23 -1.80 3.21
CA ILE A 20 -0.03 -1.58 1.77
C ILE A 20 1.13 -2.43 1.26
N GLY A 21 1.16 -2.68 -0.06
CA GLY A 21 2.35 -3.18 -0.76
C GLY A 21 3.06 -2.04 -1.52
N GLY A 22 4.29 -2.28 -1.99
CA GLY A 22 5.13 -1.23 -2.60
C GLY A 22 5.02 -1.04 -4.11
N VAL A 23 4.23 -1.85 -4.82
CA VAL A 23 4.26 -1.91 -6.30
C VAL A 23 3.75 -0.63 -6.96
N ASN A 24 2.60 -0.11 -6.53
CA ASN A 24 2.04 1.14 -7.03
C ASN A 24 1.40 1.89 -5.87
N ILE A 25 2.11 2.90 -5.36
CA ILE A 25 1.68 3.73 -4.24
C ILE A 25 1.99 5.19 -4.56
N LEU A 26 1.12 6.09 -4.11
CA LEU A 26 1.34 7.52 -4.17
C LEU A 26 1.34 8.06 -2.75
N VAL A 27 2.45 8.69 -2.37
CA VAL A 27 2.63 9.26 -1.03
C VAL A 27 2.87 10.75 -1.17
N LYS A 28 2.08 11.56 -0.44
CA LYS A 28 2.34 13.00 -0.37
C LYS A 28 3.70 13.22 0.30
N ALA A 29 4.57 14.01 -0.31
CA ALA A 29 5.95 14.19 0.14
C ALA A 29 6.07 14.62 1.63
N ASP A 30 5.09 15.34 2.16
CA ASP A 30 5.07 15.77 3.56
C ASP A 30 5.00 14.60 4.55
N VAL A 31 4.39 13.47 4.17
CA VAL A 31 4.36 12.23 4.98
C VAL A 31 5.77 11.68 5.17
N HIS A 32 6.59 11.69 4.12
CA HIS A 32 7.98 11.29 4.25
C HIS A 32 8.81 12.32 5.03
N ARG A 33 8.56 13.62 4.81
CA ARG A 33 9.26 14.70 5.53
C ARG A 33 8.92 14.73 7.03
N SER A 34 7.77 14.20 7.43
CA SER A 34 7.42 14.03 8.86
C SER A 34 8.14 12.85 9.52
N GLY A 35 9.00 12.13 8.80
CA GLY A 35 9.82 11.03 9.32
C GLY A 35 9.23 9.63 9.10
N ILE A 36 8.11 9.50 8.40
CA ILE A 36 7.54 8.19 8.06
C ILE A 36 8.29 7.63 6.85
N ASN A 37 8.84 6.44 7.00
CA ASN A 37 9.62 5.75 5.96
C ASN A 37 9.27 4.26 5.91
N PHE A 38 9.97 3.50 5.07
CA PHE A 38 9.90 2.05 5.08
C PHE A 38 10.87 1.53 6.15
N PRO A 39 10.38 1.06 7.32
CA PRO A 39 11.24 0.71 8.43
C PRO A 39 11.98 -0.60 8.10
N CYS A 40 13.30 -0.61 8.35
CA CYS A 40 14.12 -1.82 8.26
C CYS A 40 13.98 -2.73 9.50
N TYR A 41 13.10 -2.37 10.44
CA TYR A 41 12.78 -3.11 11.65
C TYR A 41 11.27 -3.39 11.70
N ALA A 42 10.86 -4.38 12.49
CA ALA A 42 9.45 -4.66 12.69
C ALA A 42 8.78 -3.50 13.44
N PHE A 43 7.76 -2.90 12.84
CA PHE A 43 6.94 -1.87 13.49
C PHE A 43 5.54 -2.44 13.72
N GLU A 44 5.13 -2.57 14.99
CA GLU A 44 3.85 -3.21 15.35
C GLU A 44 3.63 -4.60 14.70
N ASN A 45 4.70 -5.42 14.67
CA ASN A 45 4.73 -6.73 14.01
C ASN A 45 4.48 -6.69 12.48
N GLN A 46 4.61 -5.52 11.84
CA GLN A 46 4.56 -5.36 10.39
C GLN A 46 5.95 -5.08 9.82
N ALA A 47 6.19 -5.56 8.60
CA ALA A 47 7.45 -5.37 7.88
C ALA A 47 7.33 -4.26 6.83
N GLU A 48 8.42 -3.51 6.61
CA GLU A 48 8.64 -2.63 5.45
C GLU A 48 7.39 -1.82 5.01
N THR A 49 6.71 -2.22 3.93
CA THR A 49 5.57 -1.48 3.36
C THR A 49 4.32 -1.52 4.24
N GLU A 50 4.08 -2.64 4.93
CA GLU A 50 3.01 -2.75 5.93
C GLU A 50 3.33 -1.92 7.18
N GLY A 51 4.61 -1.89 7.58
CA GLY A 51 5.10 -1.04 8.67
C GLY A 51 4.96 0.45 8.36
N PHE A 52 5.23 0.87 7.12
CA PHE A 52 4.99 2.24 6.66
C PHE A 52 3.53 2.66 6.83
N ALA A 53 2.57 1.82 6.40
CA ALA A 53 1.14 2.13 6.53
C ALA A 53 0.72 2.28 8.01
N LYS A 54 1.23 1.41 8.89
CA LYS A 54 0.98 1.52 10.33
C LYS A 54 1.56 2.79 10.94
N MET A 55 2.80 3.16 10.57
CA MET A 55 3.39 4.42 11.03
C MET A 55 2.61 5.64 10.53
N ALA A 56 2.15 5.62 9.28
CA ALA A 56 1.33 6.69 8.72
C ALA A 56 0.00 6.85 9.47
N LYS A 57 -0.73 5.75 9.70
CA LYS A 57 -1.94 5.77 10.51
C LYS A 57 -1.68 6.26 11.94
N ARG A 58 -0.59 5.83 12.56
CA ARG A 58 -0.23 6.25 13.93
C ARG A 58 0.08 7.75 14.03
N ALA A 59 0.62 8.33 12.96
CA ALA A 59 0.88 9.76 12.84
C ALA A 59 -0.36 10.59 12.44
N GLY A 60 -1.52 9.96 12.25
CA GLY A 60 -2.78 10.63 11.92
C GLY A 60 -2.97 10.89 10.42
N TYR A 61 -2.22 10.20 9.55
CA TYR A 61 -2.46 10.23 8.12
C TYR A 61 -3.42 9.11 7.69
N ASP A 62 -4.23 9.40 6.69
CA ASP A 62 -5.08 8.42 6.06
C ASP A 62 -4.28 7.52 5.10
N VAL A 63 -4.62 6.24 5.11
CA VAL A 63 -4.06 5.24 4.18
C VAL A 63 -5.23 4.66 3.40
N ILE A 64 -5.31 5.03 2.11
CA ILE A 64 -6.46 4.76 1.25
C ILE A 64 -6.07 3.87 0.08
N GLY A 65 -6.94 2.92 -0.24
CA GLY A 65 -6.88 2.09 -1.43
C GLY A 65 -7.96 2.49 -2.44
N LEU A 66 -7.66 2.29 -3.72
CA LEU A 66 -8.60 2.46 -4.83
C LEU A 66 -8.86 1.10 -5.47
N PRO A 67 -9.88 0.34 -5.03
CA PRO A 67 -10.05 -1.06 -5.43
C PRO A 67 -10.36 -1.20 -6.92
N ASN A 68 -11.01 -0.21 -7.52
CA ASN A 68 -11.38 -0.22 -8.94
C ASN A 68 -10.30 0.40 -9.85
N TYR A 69 -9.25 1.00 -9.30
CA TYR A 69 -8.12 1.51 -10.06
C TYR A 69 -7.10 0.39 -10.30
N ILE A 70 -7.25 -0.33 -11.42
CA ILE A 70 -6.45 -1.53 -11.71
C ILE A 70 -5.15 -1.15 -12.44
N VAL A 71 -4.02 -1.53 -11.84
CA VAL A 71 -2.69 -1.51 -12.44
C VAL A 71 -2.23 -2.94 -12.68
N TRP A 72 -1.83 -3.25 -13.90
CA TRP A 72 -1.31 -4.57 -14.26
C TRP A 72 0.20 -4.60 -14.03
N HIS A 73 0.65 -5.49 -13.14
CA HIS A 73 2.07 -5.76 -12.96
C HIS A 73 2.53 -6.78 -14.00
N TYR A 74 3.64 -6.52 -14.67
CA TYR A 74 4.24 -7.49 -15.59
C TYR A 74 4.88 -8.60 -14.75
N ASP A 75 4.46 -9.85 -14.99
CA ASP A 75 5.04 -11.01 -14.33
C ASP A 75 6.43 -11.28 -14.91
N THR A 76 7.45 -11.25 -14.07
CA THR A 76 8.85 -11.44 -14.44
C THR A 76 9.23 -12.90 -14.70
N GLN A 77 8.26 -13.84 -14.73
CA GLN A 77 8.53 -15.29 -14.80
C GLN A 77 9.52 -15.74 -13.73
N GLU A 78 9.51 -15.10 -12.57
CA GLU A 78 10.23 -15.61 -11.41
C GLU A 78 9.78 -17.05 -11.20
N LYS A 79 10.73 -17.98 -11.28
CA LYS A 79 10.43 -19.41 -11.22
C LYS A 79 9.60 -19.66 -9.98
N GLY A 80 8.32 -19.97 -10.20
CA GLY A 80 7.45 -20.47 -9.15
C GLY A 80 8.09 -21.74 -8.63
N ASN A 81 8.76 -21.64 -7.48
CA ASN A 81 9.16 -22.82 -6.73
C ASN A 81 7.84 -23.51 -6.34
N LYS A 82 7.50 -24.55 -7.11
CA LYS A 82 6.67 -25.64 -6.61
C LYS A 82 7.33 -26.27 -5.39
#